data_AF-A0A7V1ZDB5-F1
#
_entry.id   AF-A0A7V1ZDB5-F1
#
_cell.length_a   1.000
_cell.length_b   1.000
_cell.length_c   1.000
_cell.angle_alpha   90.00
_cell.angle_beta   90.00
_cell.angle_gamma   90.00
#
_symmetry.space_group_name_H-M   'P 1'
#
loop_
_entity.id
_entity.type
_entity.pdbx_description
1 polymer ?
#
loop_
_entity_poly.entity_id
_entity_poly.type
_entity_poly.pdbx_seq_one_letter_code
_entity_poly.pdbx_strand_id
1 'polypeptide(L)'
;MFNPNLVEWNVFNVKSFESIFDGCYSFNSNLSKWNVSNCENFSKMFKDCSVFNSDLSQWDVSNGINFNWMFAGCKSFDADLSGWNTNRARYWIDFAKNSLLEKYSERIPALFKVEFT
;
A
#
# COMPACT_ATOMS: atom_id res chain seq x y z
N MET A 1 23.64 7.20 2.86
CA MET A 1 22.47 6.62 2.18
C MET A 1 22.14 5.32 2.88
N PHE A 2 21.00 5.24 3.57
CA PHE A 2 20.59 4.02 4.25
C PHE A 2 19.80 3.17 3.25
N ASN A 3 20.35 2.03 2.84
CA ASN A 3 19.67 1.06 1.98
C ASN A 3 19.87 -0.35 2.57
N PRO A 4 19.36 -0.65 3.78
CA PRO A 4 19.32 -2.03 4.22
C PRO A 4 18.41 -2.81 3.27
N ASN A 5 18.84 -4.02 2.93
CA ASN A 5 17.97 -4.96 2.21
C ASN A 5 16.73 -5.25 3.07
N LEU A 6 15.61 -4.61 2.77
CA LEU A 6 14.36 -4.76 3.53
C LEU A 6 13.68 -6.12 3.32
N VAL A 7 14.14 -6.92 2.34
CA VAL A 7 13.55 -8.22 2.00
C VAL A 7 13.60 -9.21 3.19
N GLU A 8 14.59 -9.08 4.08
CA GLU A 8 14.80 -10.00 5.20
C GLU A 8 14.12 -9.57 6.50
N TRP A 9 13.43 -8.42 6.50
CA TRP A 9 12.80 -7.93 7.72
C TRP A 9 11.60 -8.79 8.11
N ASN A 10 11.64 -9.35 9.31
CA ASN A 10 10.48 -9.98 9.90
C ASN A 10 9.54 -8.91 10.47
N VAL A 11 8.45 -8.66 9.75
CA VAL A 11 7.43 -7.69 10.14
C VAL A 11 6.13 -8.32 10.65
N PHE A 12 6.13 -9.64 10.93
CA PHE A 12 4.92 -10.39 11.28
C PHE A 12 4.15 -9.81 12.46
N ASN A 13 4.83 -9.26 13.47
CA ASN A 13 4.19 -8.72 14.67
C ASN A 13 3.83 -7.22 14.56
N VAL A 14 4.11 -6.57 13.42
CA VAL A 14 3.83 -5.14 13.23
C VAL A 14 2.33 -4.93 13.08
N LYS A 15 1.77 -4.07 13.94
CA LYS A 15 0.34 -3.71 13.93
C LYS A 15 0.01 -2.47 13.11
N SER A 16 0.99 -1.61 12.88
CA SER A 16 0.82 -0.36 12.14
C SER A 16 2.08 -0.06 11.34
N PHE A 17 1.90 0.23 10.05
CA PHE A 17 2.90 0.80 9.15
C PHE A 17 2.60 2.26 8.82
N GLU A 18 1.81 2.94 9.66
CA GLU A 18 1.40 4.31 9.42
C GLU A 18 2.58 5.21 9.08
N SER A 19 2.52 5.82 7.89
CA SER A 19 3.48 6.81 7.39
C SER A 19 4.96 6.37 7.35
N ILE A 20 5.27 5.07 7.41
CA ILE A 20 6.67 4.59 7.53
C ILE A 20 7.56 5.02 6.34
N PHE A 21 6.99 5.18 5.15
CA PHE A 21 7.68 5.73 3.97
C PHE A 21 7.02 7.01 3.42
N ASP A 22 6.16 7.69 4.18
CA ASP A 22 5.49 8.93 3.70
C ASP A 22 6.54 9.97 3.29
N GLY A 23 6.41 10.53 2.08
CA GLY A 23 7.31 11.53 1.51
C GLY A 23 8.66 10.99 1.05
N CYS A 24 8.89 9.67 1.09
CA CYS A 24 10.12 9.07 0.58
C CYS A 24 10.08 8.99 -0.96
N TYR A 25 10.19 10.15 -1.64
CA TYR A 25 10.01 10.28 -3.09
C TYR A 25 10.82 9.30 -3.95
N SER A 26 12.02 8.93 -3.50
CA SER A 26 12.94 8.02 -4.19
C SER A 26 12.90 6.58 -3.67
N PHE A 27 11.99 6.24 -2.75
CA PHE A 27 11.91 4.90 -2.19
C PHE A 27 11.41 3.90 -3.23
N ASN A 28 12.21 2.86 -3.46
CA ASN A 28 11.82 1.70 -4.24
C ASN A 28 12.57 0.49 -3.71
N SER A 29 11.85 -0.44 -3.09
CA SER A 29 12.41 -1.66 -2.52
C SER A 29 11.44 -2.79 -2.74
N ASN A 30 11.95 -4.01 -2.91
CA ASN A 30 11.11 -5.19 -3.03
C ASN A 30 10.55 -5.56 -1.65
N LEU A 31 9.22 -5.44 -1.49
CA LEU A 31 8.49 -5.76 -0.26
C LEU A 31 7.56 -6.97 -0.43
N SER A 32 7.64 -7.66 -1.58
CA SER A 32 6.76 -8.80 -1.92
C SER A 32 6.78 -9.94 -0.88
N LYS A 33 7.87 -10.07 -0.11
CA LYS A 33 8.04 -11.11 0.92
C LYS A 33 7.58 -10.72 2.32
N TRP A 34 7.13 -9.48 2.53
CA TRP A 34 6.66 -9.06 3.85
C TRP A 34 5.36 -9.77 4.21
N ASN A 35 5.35 -10.41 5.39
CA ASN A 35 4.13 -10.97 5.96
C ASN A 35 3.42 -9.88 6.80
N VAL A 36 2.44 -9.21 6.18
CA VAL A 36 1.68 -8.10 6.79
C VAL A 36 0.35 -8.55 7.41
N SER A 37 0.11 -9.86 7.53
CA SER A 37 -1.20 -10.42 7.91
C SER A 37 -1.69 -10.02 9.29
N ASN A 38 -0.83 -9.55 10.22
CA ASN A 38 -1.28 -9.03 11.52
C ASN A 38 -1.51 -7.52 11.56
N CYS A 39 -1.15 -6.79 10.50
CA CYS A 39 -1.22 -5.33 10.47
C CYS A 39 -2.66 -4.86 10.30
N GLU A 40 -3.02 -3.82 11.05
CA GLU A 40 -4.36 -3.23 11.07
C GLU A 40 -4.36 -1.81 10.47
N ASN A 41 -3.22 -1.13 10.44
CA ASN A 41 -3.11 0.24 9.94
C ASN A 41 -1.99 0.39 8.89
N PHE A 42 -2.40 0.67 7.65
CA PHE A 42 -1.53 0.93 6.50
C PHE A 42 -1.62 2.40 6.03
N SER A 43 -2.22 3.29 6.83
CA SER A 43 -2.46 4.67 6.43
C SER A 43 -1.16 5.37 6.02
N LYS A 44 -1.19 6.06 4.87
CA LYS A 44 -0.06 6.83 4.32
C LYS A 44 1.25 6.04 4.14
N MET A 45 1.23 4.70 4.20
CA MET A 45 2.46 3.89 4.24
C MET A 45 3.45 4.24 3.12
N PHE A 46 2.95 4.51 1.91
CA PHE A 46 3.73 4.90 0.73
C PHE A 46 3.29 6.26 0.15
N LYS A 47 2.61 7.08 0.93
CA LYS A 47 2.14 8.38 0.45
C LYS A 47 3.33 9.18 -0.10
N ASP A 48 3.15 9.78 -1.28
CA ASP A 48 4.16 10.56 -2.00
C ASP A 48 5.46 9.80 -2.38
N CYS A 49 5.49 8.45 -2.32
CA CYS A 49 6.58 7.62 -2.86
C CYS A 49 6.51 7.54 -4.39
N SER A 50 6.90 8.62 -5.08
CA SER A 50 6.66 8.79 -6.52
C SER A 50 7.20 7.66 -7.40
N VAL A 51 8.29 7.00 -7.02
CA VAL A 51 8.98 5.97 -7.84
C VAL A 51 8.76 4.54 -7.33
N PHE A 52 7.98 4.34 -6.26
CA PHE A 52 7.74 3.03 -5.68
C PHE A 52 6.98 2.13 -6.65
N ASN A 53 7.50 0.92 -6.90
CA ASN A 53 6.82 -0.06 -7.75
C ASN A 53 7.08 -1.54 -7.38
N SER A 54 6.94 -1.89 -6.10
CA SER A 54 7.02 -3.29 -5.68
C SER A 54 5.73 -4.04 -6.02
N ASP A 55 5.82 -5.31 -6.43
CA ASP A 55 4.65 -6.18 -6.49
C ASP A 55 4.17 -6.50 -5.07
N LEU A 56 2.93 -6.11 -4.75
CA LEU A 56 2.27 -6.35 -3.46
C LEU A 56 1.01 -7.23 -3.61
N SER A 57 0.79 -7.84 -4.79
CA SER A 57 -0.42 -8.63 -5.09
C SER A 57 -0.64 -9.80 -4.13
N GLN A 58 0.45 -10.33 -3.54
CA GLN A 58 0.43 -11.47 -2.61
C GLN A 58 0.31 -11.08 -1.12
N TRP A 59 0.19 -9.79 -0.80
CA TRP A 59 0.00 -9.36 0.59
C TRP A 59 -1.37 -9.80 1.12
N ASP A 60 -1.38 -10.50 2.24
CA ASP A 60 -2.59 -10.72 3.02
C ASP A 60 -2.90 -9.48 3.86
N VAL A 61 -3.81 -8.65 3.37
CA VAL A 61 -4.30 -7.45 4.05
C VAL A 61 -5.65 -7.66 4.75
N SER A 62 -6.07 -8.91 4.95
CA SER A 62 -7.41 -9.24 5.45
C SER A 62 -7.73 -8.69 6.84
N ASN A 63 -6.71 -8.41 7.65
CA ASN A 63 -6.84 -7.78 8.97
C ASN A 63 -6.76 -6.23 8.94
N GLY A 64 -6.44 -5.64 7.79
CA GLY A 64 -6.32 -4.20 7.62
C GLY A 64 -7.64 -3.47 7.84
N ILE A 65 -7.58 -2.39 8.61
CA ILE A 65 -8.72 -1.52 8.97
C ILE A 65 -8.58 -0.16 8.28
N ASN A 66 -7.37 0.41 8.25
CA ASN A 66 -7.13 1.75 7.71
C ASN A 66 -6.11 1.73 6.57
N PHE A 67 -6.52 2.27 5.42
CA PHE A 67 -5.75 2.38 4.18
C PHE A 67 -5.75 3.82 3.64
N ASN A 68 -6.19 4.81 4.43
CA ASN A 68 -6.28 6.19 3.96
C ASN A 68 -4.94 6.67 3.38
N TRP A 69 -4.99 7.28 2.19
CA TRP A 69 -3.84 7.82 1.46
C TRP A 69 -2.68 6.85 1.20
N MET A 70 -2.85 5.52 1.35
CA MET A 70 -1.73 4.56 1.34
C MET A 70 -0.80 4.70 0.14
N PHE A 71 -1.36 4.92 -1.05
CA PHE A 71 -0.63 5.10 -2.32
C PHE A 71 -0.89 6.46 -2.96
N ALA A 72 -1.43 7.43 -2.22
CA ALA A 72 -1.63 8.77 -2.76
C ALA A 72 -0.30 9.35 -3.26
N GLY A 73 -0.25 9.84 -4.49
CA GLY A 73 0.97 10.39 -5.11
C GLY A 73 1.99 9.34 -5.60
N CYS A 74 1.72 8.04 -5.53
CA CYS A 74 2.59 7.00 -6.09
C CYS A 74 2.49 6.94 -7.63
N LYS A 75 3.27 7.78 -8.32
CA LYS A 75 3.16 7.96 -9.79
C LYS A 75 3.64 6.78 -10.63
N SER A 76 4.45 5.88 -10.07
CA SER A 76 4.97 4.70 -10.76
C SER A 76 4.35 3.38 -10.31
N PHE A 77 3.51 3.38 -9.27
CA PHE A 77 2.99 2.16 -8.67
C PHE A 77 1.87 1.56 -9.51
N ASP A 78 2.10 0.38 -10.09
CA ASP A 78 1.19 -0.27 -11.04
C ASP A 78 0.76 -1.70 -10.66
N ALA A 79 1.03 -2.13 -9.42
CA ALA A 79 0.65 -3.47 -8.96
C ALA A 79 -0.86 -3.72 -9.07
N ASP A 80 -1.23 -4.94 -9.44
CA ASP A 80 -2.63 -5.39 -9.40
C ASP A 80 -3.01 -5.82 -7.98
N LEU A 81 -3.86 -5.02 -7.34
CA LEU A 81 -4.35 -5.22 -5.98
C LEU A 81 -5.81 -5.70 -5.96
N SER A 82 -6.41 -5.99 -7.12
CA SER A 82 -7.82 -6.36 -7.23
C SER A 82 -8.19 -7.63 -6.45
N GLY A 83 -7.20 -8.50 -6.19
CA GLY A 83 -7.34 -9.73 -5.41
C GLY A 83 -7.22 -9.56 -3.89
N TRP A 84 -6.91 -8.37 -3.37
CA TRP A 84 -6.83 -8.15 -1.93
C TRP A 84 -8.19 -8.34 -1.24
N ASN A 85 -8.20 -9.09 -0.14
CA ASN A 85 -9.36 -9.19 0.74
C ASN A 85 -9.43 -7.96 1.66
N THR A 86 -10.30 -7.00 1.33
CA THR A 86 -10.45 -5.75 2.09
C THR A 86 -11.74 -5.68 2.92
N ASN A 87 -12.39 -6.82 3.22
CA ASN A 87 -13.70 -6.85 3.91
C ASN A 87 -13.69 -6.21 5.32
N ARG A 88 -12.52 -6.15 5.96
CA ARG A 88 -12.35 -5.51 7.28
C ARG A 88 -12.02 -4.02 7.21
N ALA A 89 -11.73 -3.48 6.04
CA ALA A 89 -11.40 -2.08 5.89
C ALA A 89 -12.56 -1.20 6.38
N ARG A 90 -12.22 -0.07 7.00
CA ARG A 90 -13.17 0.96 7.49
C ARG A 90 -12.82 2.35 6.99
N TYR A 91 -11.56 2.58 6.60
CA TYR A 91 -11.07 3.86 6.13
C TYR A 91 -10.16 3.64 4.92
N TRP A 92 -10.44 4.28 3.79
CA TRP A 92 -9.62 4.21 2.57
C TRP A 92 -9.67 5.52 1.75
N ILE A 93 -9.94 6.64 2.41
CA ILE A 93 -10.03 7.98 1.79
C ILE A 93 -8.76 8.28 1.00
N ASP A 94 -8.93 8.68 -0.26
CA ASP A 94 -7.86 9.07 -1.18
C ASP A 94 -6.80 7.95 -1.36
N PHE A 95 -7.17 6.67 -1.19
CA PHE A 95 -6.27 5.51 -1.21
C PHE A 95 -5.19 5.59 -2.31
N ALA A 96 -5.59 6.00 -3.52
CA ALA A 96 -4.75 6.04 -4.71
C ALA A 96 -4.75 7.42 -5.41
N LYS A 97 -5.19 8.49 -4.76
CA LYS A 97 -5.31 9.82 -5.38
C LYS A 97 -4.00 10.34 -5.94
N ASN A 98 -4.02 10.92 -7.13
CA ASN A 98 -2.84 11.39 -7.87
C ASN A 98 -1.78 10.30 -8.14
N SER A 99 -2.15 9.02 -8.09
CA SER A 99 -1.26 7.90 -8.38
C SER A 99 -1.53 7.32 -9.77
N LEU A 100 -0.70 6.36 -10.19
CA LEU A 100 -0.98 5.62 -11.43
C LEU A 100 -2.20 4.69 -11.28
N LEU A 101 -2.44 4.14 -10.08
CA LEU A 101 -3.58 3.24 -9.82
C LEU A 101 -4.94 3.91 -10.03
N GLU A 102 -5.05 5.22 -9.78
CA GLU A 102 -6.29 5.98 -10.04
C GLU A 102 -6.71 5.92 -11.52
N LYS A 103 -5.76 5.78 -12.44
CA LYS A 103 -6.04 5.62 -13.88
C LYS A 103 -6.50 4.21 -14.25
N TYR A 104 -6.24 3.22 -13.40
CA TYR A 104 -6.49 1.79 -13.62
C TYR A 104 -7.35 1.23 -12.48
N SER A 105 -8.57 1.75 -12.36
CA SER A 105 -9.49 1.38 -11.28
C SER A 105 -9.80 -0.12 -11.21
N GLU A 106 -9.62 -0.86 -12.30
CA GLU A 106 -9.74 -2.32 -12.34
C GLU A 106 -8.75 -3.02 -11.40
N ARG A 107 -7.55 -2.45 -11.20
CA ARG A 107 -6.46 -2.96 -10.35
C ARG A 107 -6.62 -2.64 -8.86
N ILE A 108 -7.61 -1.83 -8.50
CA ILE A 108 -7.89 -1.45 -7.11
C ILE A 108 -8.81 -2.51 -6.47
N PRO A 109 -8.74 -2.80 -5.16
CA PRO A 109 -9.69 -3.67 -4.48
C PRO A 109 -11.13 -3.19 -4.67
N ALA A 110 -12.08 -4.10 -4.90
CA ALA A 110 -13.47 -3.75 -5.25
C ALA A 110 -14.11 -2.72 -4.29
N LEU A 111 -13.86 -2.84 -2.98
CA LEU A 111 -14.40 -1.95 -1.96
C LEU A 111 -13.88 -0.50 -2.09
N PHE A 112 -12.66 -0.30 -2.61
CA PHE A 112 -12.01 1.01 -2.64
C PHE A 112 -12.30 1.78 -3.94
N LYS A 113 -12.95 1.16 -4.93
CA LYS A 113 -13.28 1.78 -6.22
C LYS A 113 -14.34 2.88 -6.11
N VAL A 114 -15.13 2.89 -5.05
CA VAL A 114 -16.32 3.76 -4.88
C VAL A 114 -15.96 5.23 -4.63
N GLU A 115 -14.69 5.56 -4.41
CA GLU A 115 -14.23 6.95 -4.22
C GLU A 115 -13.93 7.70 -5.53
N PHE A 116 -14.07 7.05 -6.69
CA PHE A 116 -13.73 7.63 -8.00
C PHE A 116 -14.96 7.95 -8.88
N THR A 117 -16.16 7.99 -8.31
CA THR A 117 -17.42 8.41 -8.98
C THR A 117 -17.91 9.77 -8.54
#